data_AF-A0A1I2D2V6-F1
#
_entry.id   AF-A0A1I2D2V6-F1
#
_cell.length_a   1.000
_cell.length_b   1.000
_cell.length_c   1.000
_cell.angle_alpha   90.00
_cell.angle_beta   90.00
_cell.angle_gamma   90.00
#
_symmetry.space_group_name_H-M   'P 1'
#
loop_
_entity.id
_entity.type
_entity.pdbx_description
1 polymer ?
#
loop_
_entity_poly.entity_id
_entity_poly.type
_entity_poly.pdbx_seq_one_letter_code
_entity_poly.pdbx_strand_id
1 'polypeptide(L)'
;ATPSGSISIATQTGVEYSLNGTTYQSSNTFSGLAPNNYTLYVRNTADNTCATPSSGAITINAIQVILIPTATSVVHPTCAKPSGSISIATQTGVEYSLNGTTYQSSNAFSGLAPNNYTLYVRSTADSTCLKSSATMITINAAPTPPVVATTASVVQPTCAIPSGTISITPQSGVQYSLNGTTYQTSNTFTGLAPNNYILYVRNSADNTCSVQSTGSVTVNPLPLLPSTPTLVRVTQPTCFIPSGSIEIATQANVQYSIGSGYQNSAVFNNLAPGKYTISVRFTNSIACITLGSETTINAIPPQIQFETTADCENKEYTLTANALLRSYDPNNVSYQWKDKVGNIVGTNSNVLNVTDVIASNPSGQVVFPVTYTLTVTSLNTGCETSSDVIVESVYCNIQKGISPDGNGSNDFFDLRLMDVKKLEIFNRYGIKVYSQNNYSDQWNGQSSKGEDLPSATYYYVIEFNSGEPKTGWIYLIREKQ
;
A
#
# COMPACT_ATOMS: atom_id res chain seq x y z
N ALA A 1 -65.16 -44.98 43.02
CA ALA A 1 -66.52 -45.50 42.84
C ALA A 1 -66.99 -45.13 41.45
N THR A 2 -67.54 -46.06 40.69
CA THR A 2 -68.26 -45.73 39.44
C THR A 2 -69.48 -44.89 39.82
N PRO A 3 -69.74 -43.76 39.16
CA PRO A 3 -70.92 -42.99 39.47
C PRO A 3 -72.17 -43.81 39.15
N SER A 4 -73.13 -43.81 40.07
CA SER A 4 -74.39 -44.54 39.92
C SER A 4 -75.55 -43.72 40.46
N GLY A 5 -76.72 -43.87 39.84
CA GLY A 5 -77.96 -43.23 40.27
C GLY A 5 -78.79 -44.14 41.16
N SER A 6 -79.84 -43.56 41.74
CA SER A 6 -80.91 -44.32 42.39
C SER A 6 -82.27 -43.90 41.84
N ILE A 7 -83.18 -44.86 41.80
CA ILE A 7 -84.59 -44.63 41.50
C ILE A 7 -85.38 -45.10 42.73
N SER A 8 -86.25 -44.23 43.24
CA SER A 8 -87.22 -44.59 44.27
C SER A 8 -88.62 -44.47 43.69
N ILE A 9 -89.38 -45.56 43.76
CA ILE A 9 -90.77 -45.63 43.32
C ILE A 9 -91.65 -45.26 44.51
N ALA A 10 -92.72 -44.49 44.31
CA ALA A 10 -93.65 -44.16 45.39
C ALA A 10 -94.20 -45.45 46.04
N THR A 11 -94.19 -45.49 47.37
CA THR A 11 -94.58 -46.69 48.12
C THR A 11 -96.07 -46.98 47.95
N GLN A 12 -96.38 -48.25 47.71
CA GLN A 12 -97.71 -48.81 47.59
C GLN A 12 -97.80 -50.08 48.44
N THR A 13 -98.93 -50.29 49.10
CA THR A 13 -99.16 -51.46 49.94
C THR A 13 -99.55 -52.68 49.09
N GLY A 14 -98.97 -53.85 49.38
CA GLY A 14 -99.32 -55.11 48.71
C GLY A 14 -98.71 -55.29 47.31
N VAL A 15 -97.61 -54.59 47.00
CA VAL A 15 -96.90 -54.73 45.72
C VAL A 15 -95.39 -54.93 45.91
N GLU A 16 -94.75 -55.49 44.88
CA GLU A 16 -93.31 -55.54 44.69
C GLU A 16 -92.90 -54.75 43.45
N TYR A 17 -91.65 -54.31 43.41
CA TYR A 17 -91.13 -53.37 42.43
C TYR A 17 -90.07 -54.01 41.53
N SER A 18 -89.99 -53.59 40.26
CA SER A 18 -88.97 -54.04 39.31
C SER A 18 -88.55 -52.94 38.32
N LEU A 19 -87.34 -53.06 37.77
CA LEU A 19 -86.82 -52.22 36.69
C LEU A 19 -86.72 -52.93 35.33
N ASN A 20 -86.97 -54.24 35.30
CA ASN A 20 -86.86 -55.07 34.09
C ASN A 20 -88.13 -55.90 33.81
N GLY A 21 -89.12 -55.83 34.70
CA GLY A 21 -90.40 -56.54 34.56
C GLY A 21 -90.33 -58.03 34.88
N THR A 22 -89.16 -58.59 35.20
CA THR A 22 -88.95 -60.03 35.43
C THR A 22 -88.48 -60.36 36.85
N THR A 23 -87.57 -59.56 37.42
CA THR A 23 -87.09 -59.73 38.80
C THR A 23 -87.66 -58.64 39.69
N TYR A 24 -88.36 -59.01 40.75
CA TYR A 24 -89.05 -58.10 41.66
C TYR A 24 -88.43 -58.13 43.06
N GLN A 25 -88.48 -56.99 43.75
CA GLN A 25 -88.05 -56.83 45.12
C GLN A 25 -89.09 -56.06 45.94
N SER A 26 -89.16 -56.30 47.24
CA SER A 26 -90.06 -55.59 48.15
C SER A 26 -89.64 -54.14 48.39
N SER A 27 -88.34 -53.84 48.29
CA SER A 27 -87.83 -52.47 48.38
C SER A 27 -88.24 -51.65 47.16
N ASN A 28 -88.82 -50.47 47.41
CA ASN A 28 -89.18 -49.50 46.38
C ASN A 28 -87.98 -48.70 45.85
N THR A 29 -86.78 -48.92 46.39
CA THR A 29 -85.58 -48.17 46.05
C THR A 29 -84.55 -49.06 45.38
N PHE A 30 -84.07 -48.62 44.22
CA PHE A 30 -83.01 -49.23 43.43
C PHE A 30 -81.81 -48.31 43.45
N SER A 31 -80.69 -48.77 44.00
CA SER A 31 -79.41 -48.02 44.06
C SER A 31 -78.37 -48.67 43.17
N GLY A 32 -77.33 -47.93 42.78
CA GLY A 32 -76.24 -48.51 41.99
C GLY A 32 -76.54 -48.61 40.49
N LEU A 33 -77.51 -47.85 39.99
CA LEU A 33 -77.94 -47.91 38.60
C LEU A 33 -76.99 -47.14 37.67
N ALA A 34 -76.63 -47.76 36.55
CA ALA A 34 -75.85 -47.10 35.50
C ALA A 34 -76.71 -46.08 34.73
N PRO A 35 -76.10 -45.12 34.01
CA PRO A 35 -76.85 -44.24 33.12
C PRO A 35 -77.62 -45.01 32.04
N ASN A 36 -78.95 -44.94 32.06
CA ASN A 36 -79.84 -45.55 31.08
C ASN A 36 -81.28 -45.04 31.25
N ASN A 37 -82.16 -45.44 30.34
CA ASN A 37 -83.61 -45.31 30.49
C ASN A 37 -84.17 -46.57 31.18
N TYR A 38 -84.85 -46.39 32.31
CA TYR A 38 -85.44 -47.45 33.10
C TYR A 38 -86.96 -47.41 33.03
N THR A 39 -87.58 -48.54 32.69
CA THR A 39 -89.04 -48.71 32.81
C THR A 39 -89.35 -49.32 34.16
N LEU A 40 -90.25 -48.68 34.92
CA LEU A 40 -90.60 -49.13 36.26
C LEU A 40 -91.78 -50.09 36.18
N TYR A 41 -91.78 -51.13 37.00
CA TYR A 41 -92.89 -52.08 37.09
C TYR A 41 -93.32 -52.25 38.54
N VAL A 42 -94.63 -52.34 38.76
CA VAL A 42 -95.21 -52.78 40.03
C VAL A 42 -96.06 -54.03 39.82
N ARG A 43 -95.94 -55.02 40.70
CA ARG A 43 -96.66 -56.29 40.67
C ARG A 43 -97.38 -56.52 41.99
N ASN A 44 -98.61 -57.01 41.96
CA ASN A 44 -99.35 -57.39 43.16
C ASN A 44 -98.71 -58.63 43.84
N THR A 45 -98.53 -58.62 45.16
CA THR A 45 -97.94 -59.76 45.90
C THR A 45 -98.86 -60.97 46.03
N ALA A 46 -100.17 -60.79 45.90
CA ALA A 46 -101.17 -61.84 45.95
C ALA A 46 -101.47 -62.45 44.56
N ASP A 47 -101.17 -61.72 43.48
CA ASP A 47 -101.33 -62.19 42.10
C ASP A 47 -100.14 -61.75 41.24
N ASN A 48 -99.23 -62.70 41.01
CA ASN A 48 -98.00 -62.48 40.26
C ASN A 48 -98.23 -62.24 38.76
N THR A 49 -99.46 -62.40 38.25
CA THR A 49 -99.81 -62.10 36.84
C THR A 49 -100.24 -60.64 36.63
N CYS A 50 -100.58 -59.93 37.71
CA CYS A 50 -100.99 -58.54 37.67
C CYS A 50 -99.77 -57.61 37.87
N ALA A 51 -99.12 -57.24 36.75
CA ALA A 51 -98.01 -56.29 36.71
C ALA A 51 -98.30 -55.14 35.75
N THR A 52 -97.95 -53.91 36.14
CA THR A 52 -98.14 -52.70 35.32
C THR A 52 -96.83 -51.93 35.14
N PRO A 53 -96.47 -51.52 33.91
CA PRO A 53 -95.32 -50.66 33.67
C PRO A 53 -95.66 -49.18 33.90
N SER A 54 -94.64 -48.34 34.12
CA SER A 54 -94.76 -46.89 34.09
C SER A 54 -95.13 -46.38 32.69
N SER A 55 -95.87 -45.27 32.62
CA SER A 55 -96.30 -44.65 31.34
C SER A 55 -95.15 -44.03 30.52
N GLY A 56 -93.96 -43.88 31.12
CA GLY A 56 -92.73 -43.47 30.46
C GLY A 56 -91.51 -44.06 31.16
N ALA A 57 -90.37 -44.03 30.47
CA ALA A 57 -89.10 -44.41 31.07
C ALA A 57 -88.55 -43.26 31.93
N ILE A 58 -87.92 -43.62 33.05
CA ILE A 58 -87.15 -42.69 33.88
C ILE A 58 -85.69 -42.76 33.43
N THR A 59 -85.12 -41.63 33.03
CA THR A 59 -83.73 -41.55 32.57
C THR A 59 -82.79 -41.22 33.72
N ILE A 60 -81.75 -42.03 33.88
CA ILE A 60 -80.54 -41.66 34.61
C ILE A 60 -79.53 -41.16 33.58
N ASN A 61 -79.22 -39.87 33.61
CA ASN A 61 -78.28 -39.25 32.67
C ASN A 61 -76.84 -39.73 32.93
N ALA A 62 -76.07 -39.84 31.86
CA ALA A 62 -74.63 -40.08 31.98
C ALA A 62 -73.96 -38.84 32.58
N ILE A 63 -73.02 -39.05 33.50
CA ILE A 63 -72.22 -37.96 34.04
C ILE A 63 -71.27 -37.46 32.96
N GLN A 64 -71.24 -36.15 32.74
CA GLN A 64 -70.26 -35.53 31.87
C GLN A 64 -68.85 -35.73 32.46
N VAL A 65 -67.96 -36.36 31.69
CA VAL A 65 -66.56 -36.50 32.06
C VAL A 65 -65.83 -35.21 31.66
N ILE A 66 -65.39 -34.45 32.66
CA ILE A 66 -64.48 -33.31 32.46
C ILE A 66 -63.04 -33.73 32.71
N LEU A 67 -62.13 -33.33 31.83
CA LEU A 67 -60.70 -33.61 31.93
C LEU A 67 -59.99 -32.54 32.75
N ILE A 68 -58.85 -32.90 33.35
CA ILE A 68 -57.98 -31.94 34.03
C ILE A 68 -57.52 -30.90 32.99
N PRO A 69 -57.71 -29.60 33.25
CA PRO A 69 -57.35 -28.58 32.28
C PRO A 69 -55.83 -28.48 32.14
N THR A 70 -55.37 -28.40 30.89
CA THR A 70 -53.96 -28.18 30.53
C THR A 70 -53.84 -26.92 29.69
N ALA A 71 -52.71 -26.21 29.83
CA ALA A 71 -52.41 -25.07 28.97
C ALA A 71 -51.91 -25.57 27.61
N THR A 72 -52.48 -25.05 26.52
CA THR A 72 -52.01 -25.30 25.15
C THR A 72 -51.05 -24.22 24.68
N SER A 73 -51.16 -23.00 25.22
CA SER A 73 -50.28 -21.89 24.91
C SER A 73 -50.12 -20.99 26.12
N VAL A 74 -48.88 -20.57 26.35
CA VAL A 74 -48.52 -19.58 27.36
C VAL A 74 -47.64 -18.55 26.67
N VAL A 75 -48.11 -17.30 26.62
CA VAL A 75 -47.36 -16.18 26.06
C VAL A 75 -47.00 -15.25 27.21
N HIS A 76 -45.70 -15.04 27.42
CA HIS A 76 -45.22 -14.12 28.44
C HIS A 76 -45.28 -12.66 27.96
N PRO A 77 -45.35 -11.69 28.89
CA PRO A 77 -45.18 -10.28 28.57
C PRO A 77 -43.83 -10.04 27.88
N THR A 78 -43.81 -9.05 26.98
CA THR A 78 -42.60 -8.51 26.35
C THR A 78 -42.49 -7.02 26.65
N CYS A 79 -41.35 -6.38 26.37
CA CYS A 79 -41.26 -4.91 26.51
C CYS A 79 -42.27 -4.18 25.62
N ALA A 80 -42.60 -4.72 24.44
CA ALA A 80 -43.61 -4.13 23.56
C ALA A 80 -45.06 -4.40 24.01
N LYS A 81 -45.30 -5.51 24.74
CA LYS A 81 -46.62 -5.91 25.20
C LYS A 81 -46.55 -6.35 26.68
N PRO A 82 -46.90 -5.48 27.64
CA PRO A 82 -46.64 -5.70 29.07
C PRO A 82 -47.61 -6.69 29.73
N SER A 83 -48.31 -7.53 28.96
CA SER A 83 -49.30 -8.48 29.45
C SER A 83 -49.16 -9.84 28.79
N GLY A 84 -49.32 -10.91 29.57
CA GLY A 84 -49.30 -12.29 29.08
C GLY A 84 -50.67 -12.79 28.64
N SER A 85 -50.69 -14.01 28.11
CA SER A 85 -51.91 -14.75 27.81
C SER A 85 -51.77 -16.24 28.04
N ILE A 86 -52.87 -16.88 28.44
CA ILE A 86 -52.98 -18.34 28.61
C ILE A 86 -54.15 -18.83 27.77
N SER A 87 -53.93 -19.90 27.01
CA SER A 87 -55.00 -20.66 26.36
C SER A 87 -55.09 -22.05 26.97
N ILE A 88 -56.30 -22.44 27.37
CA ILE A 88 -56.60 -23.76 27.95
C ILE A 88 -57.06 -24.70 26.82
N ALA A 89 -56.72 -25.99 26.91
CA ALA A 89 -57.22 -27.01 25.99
C ALA A 89 -58.76 -27.03 25.97
N THR A 90 -59.33 -26.94 24.77
CA THR A 90 -60.78 -26.90 24.59
C THR A 90 -61.44 -28.22 24.98
N GLN A 91 -62.53 -28.14 25.72
CA GLN A 91 -63.40 -29.24 26.13
C GLN A 91 -64.86 -28.86 25.85
N THR A 92 -65.67 -29.84 25.46
CA THR A 92 -67.09 -29.63 25.16
C THR A 92 -67.91 -29.57 26.45
N GLY A 93 -68.90 -28.67 26.48
CA GLY A 93 -69.83 -28.53 27.61
C GLY A 93 -69.22 -27.98 28.90
N VAL A 94 -68.07 -27.29 28.84
CA VAL A 94 -67.45 -26.65 30.00
C VAL A 94 -67.24 -25.15 29.79
N GLU A 95 -67.02 -24.46 30.89
CA GLU A 95 -66.59 -23.08 30.98
C GLU A 95 -65.27 -22.99 31.76
N TYR A 96 -64.46 -21.96 31.48
CA TYR A 96 -63.06 -21.86 31.87
C TYR A 96 -62.84 -20.72 32.87
N SER A 97 -61.88 -20.90 33.78
CA SER A 97 -61.48 -19.86 34.74
C SER A 97 -59.99 -19.95 35.08
N LEU A 98 -59.42 -18.82 35.53
CA LEU A 98 -58.07 -18.72 36.09
C LEU A 98 -58.04 -18.43 37.60
N ASN A 99 -59.21 -18.16 38.21
CA ASN A 99 -59.33 -17.80 39.63
C ASN A 99 -60.32 -18.70 40.41
N GLY A 100 -61.00 -19.61 39.72
CA GLY A 100 -61.95 -20.55 40.31
C GLY A 100 -63.31 -19.94 40.66
N THR A 101 -63.53 -18.64 40.45
CA THR A 101 -64.76 -17.92 40.84
C THR A 101 -65.50 -17.33 39.65
N THR A 102 -64.80 -16.68 38.72
CA THR A 102 -65.38 -16.11 37.49
C THR A 102 -65.07 -17.02 36.31
N TYR A 103 -66.11 -17.50 35.63
CA TYR A 103 -66.00 -18.41 34.49
C TYR A 103 -66.47 -17.74 33.20
N GLN A 104 -65.85 -18.13 32.09
CA GLN A 104 -66.18 -17.65 30.75
C GLN A 104 -66.23 -18.82 29.76
N SER A 105 -67.01 -18.67 28.69
CA SER A 105 -67.08 -19.68 27.62
C SER A 105 -65.79 -19.77 26.80
N SER A 106 -65.07 -18.66 26.67
CA SER A 106 -63.78 -18.61 25.96
C SER A 106 -62.69 -19.31 26.75
N ASN A 107 -61.92 -20.16 26.07
CA ASN A 107 -60.76 -20.85 26.64
C ASN A 107 -59.47 -20.00 26.61
N ALA A 108 -59.52 -18.78 26.10
CA ALA A 108 -58.39 -17.87 25.97
C ALA A 108 -58.50 -16.69 26.95
N PHE A 109 -57.39 -16.42 27.64
CA PHE A 109 -57.25 -15.34 28.61
C PHE A 109 -56.10 -14.43 28.18
N SER A 110 -56.39 -13.15 27.96
CA SER A 110 -55.41 -12.14 27.57
C SER A 110 -55.35 -11.00 28.60
N GLY A 111 -54.27 -10.21 28.58
CA GLY A 111 -54.14 -9.07 29.50
C GLY A 111 -53.70 -9.50 30.90
N LEU A 112 -53.07 -10.67 31.03
CA LEU A 112 -52.68 -11.23 32.31
C LEU A 112 -51.44 -10.53 32.88
N ALA A 113 -51.52 -10.14 34.14
CA ALA A 113 -50.40 -9.61 34.90
C ALA A 113 -49.42 -10.75 35.29
N PRO A 114 -48.18 -10.43 35.68
CA PRO A 114 -47.25 -11.43 36.19
C PRO A 114 -47.78 -12.11 37.44
N ASN A 115 -48.07 -13.41 37.36
CA ASN A 115 -48.54 -14.22 38.48
C ASN A 115 -48.51 -15.72 38.13
N ASN A 116 -48.77 -16.56 39.13
CA ASN A 116 -49.06 -17.97 38.96
C ASN A 116 -50.58 -18.18 38.87
N TYR A 117 -51.05 -18.74 37.76
CA TYR A 117 -52.46 -18.99 37.50
C TYR A 117 -52.78 -20.48 37.62
N THR A 118 -53.84 -20.80 38.35
CA THR A 118 -54.42 -22.15 38.38
C THR A 118 -55.53 -22.22 37.34
N LEU A 119 -55.50 -23.25 36.49
CA LEU A 119 -56.53 -23.42 35.46
C LEU A 119 -57.72 -24.17 36.07
N TYR A 120 -58.93 -23.71 35.77
CA TYR A 120 -60.17 -24.35 36.20
C TYR A 120 -61.08 -24.60 35.00
N VAL A 121 -61.76 -25.74 35.00
CA VAL A 121 -62.91 -26.02 34.14
C VAL A 121 -64.09 -26.47 35.00
N ARG A 122 -65.27 -25.98 34.66
CA ARG A 122 -66.54 -26.33 35.30
C ARG A 122 -67.52 -26.81 34.24
N SER A 123 -68.31 -27.85 34.54
CA SER A 123 -69.39 -28.25 33.65
C SER A 123 -70.47 -27.16 33.58
N THR A 124 -70.97 -26.92 32.37
CA THR A 124 -72.12 -26.02 32.14
C THR A 124 -73.46 -26.65 32.51
N ALA A 125 -73.51 -27.98 32.65
CA ALA A 125 -74.70 -28.73 33.06
C ALA A 125 -74.78 -28.93 34.58
N ASP A 126 -73.64 -28.97 35.27
CA ASP A 126 -73.55 -29.10 36.73
C ASP A 126 -72.38 -28.26 37.28
N SER A 127 -72.70 -27.14 37.92
CA SER A 127 -71.70 -26.22 38.47
C SER A 127 -70.89 -26.80 39.64
N THR A 128 -71.30 -27.92 40.22
CA THR A 128 -70.54 -28.62 41.28
C THR A 128 -69.43 -29.50 40.69
N CYS A 129 -69.53 -29.85 39.41
CA CYS A 129 -68.53 -30.64 38.69
C CYS A 129 -67.38 -29.74 38.20
N LEU A 130 -66.31 -29.66 38.99
CA LEU A 130 -65.13 -28.82 38.76
C LEU A 130 -63.84 -29.65 38.73
N LYS A 131 -62.92 -29.30 37.82
CA LYS A 131 -61.51 -29.73 37.87
C LYS A 131 -60.57 -28.54 37.82
N SER A 132 -59.44 -28.66 38.51
CA SER A 132 -58.34 -27.70 38.47
C SER A 132 -57.05 -28.37 37.96
N SER A 133 -56.14 -27.59 37.38
CA SER A 133 -54.81 -28.07 37.00
C SER A 133 -54.01 -28.49 38.25
N ALA A 134 -53.18 -29.52 38.11
CA ALA A 134 -52.33 -30.01 39.20
C ALA A 134 -51.14 -29.08 39.49
N THR A 135 -50.66 -28.37 38.47
CA THR A 135 -49.60 -27.36 38.57
C THR A 135 -50.13 -25.99 38.19
N MET A 136 -49.51 -24.96 38.76
CA MET A 136 -49.76 -23.58 38.37
C MET A 136 -49.01 -23.24 37.08
N ILE A 137 -49.62 -22.39 36.25
CA ILE A 137 -49.01 -21.83 35.05
C ILE A 137 -48.51 -20.42 35.37
N THR A 138 -47.20 -20.22 35.26
CA THR A 138 -46.58 -18.92 35.54
C THR A 138 -46.66 -18.01 34.33
N ILE A 139 -47.05 -16.76 34.56
CA ILE A 139 -46.81 -15.63 33.68
C ILE A 139 -45.69 -14.81 34.30
N ASN A 140 -44.52 -14.80 33.65
CA ASN A 140 -43.35 -14.08 34.12
C ASN A 140 -43.58 -12.56 34.12
N ALA A 141 -42.77 -11.84 34.90
CA ALA A 141 -42.69 -10.39 34.80
C ALA A 141 -42.19 -9.98 33.41
N ALA A 142 -42.64 -8.82 32.93
CA ALA A 142 -42.08 -8.22 31.73
C ALA A 142 -40.57 -8.01 31.93
N PRO A 143 -39.73 -8.32 30.92
CA PRO A 143 -38.30 -8.10 31.03
C PRO A 143 -37.99 -6.63 31.30
N THR A 144 -36.98 -6.37 32.14
CA THR A 144 -36.51 -5.01 32.38
C THR A 144 -35.82 -4.47 31.12
N PRO A 145 -36.19 -3.27 30.63
CA PRO A 145 -35.47 -2.63 29.53
C PRO A 145 -33.98 -2.47 29.86
N PRO A 146 -33.08 -2.67 28.89
CA PRO A 146 -31.66 -2.35 29.05
C PRO A 146 -31.44 -0.87 29.39
N VAL A 147 -30.29 -0.56 29.99
CA VAL A 147 -29.88 0.83 30.21
C VAL A 147 -29.47 1.45 28.87
N VAL A 148 -29.72 2.75 28.69
CA VAL A 148 -29.29 3.51 27.50
C VAL A 148 -27.82 3.22 27.17
N ALA A 149 -27.54 2.90 25.91
CA ALA A 149 -26.21 2.57 25.47
C ALA A 149 -25.26 3.78 25.60
N THR A 150 -24.13 3.58 26.26
CA THR A 150 -23.05 4.58 26.40
C THR A 150 -21.75 4.04 25.83
N THR A 151 -20.89 4.93 25.34
CA THR A 151 -19.54 4.58 24.90
C THR A 151 -18.63 4.32 26.09
N ALA A 152 -17.94 3.18 26.08
CA ALA A 152 -16.81 2.95 26.98
C ALA A 152 -15.53 3.58 26.42
N SER A 153 -15.25 3.36 25.14
CA SER A 153 -14.08 3.93 24.47
C SER A 153 -14.28 4.02 22.97
N VAL A 154 -13.50 4.93 22.36
CA VAL A 154 -13.42 5.09 20.90
C VAL A 154 -11.95 5.19 20.54
N VAL A 155 -11.50 4.34 19.62
CA VAL A 155 -10.17 4.40 19.02
C VAL A 155 -10.32 4.90 17.60
N GLN A 156 -9.74 6.07 17.31
CA GLN A 156 -9.80 6.67 15.99
C GLN A 156 -8.80 6.01 15.02
N PRO A 157 -9.08 6.05 13.71
CA PRO A 157 -8.12 5.61 12.69
C PRO A 157 -6.80 6.36 12.82
N THR A 158 -5.71 5.66 12.53
CA THR A 158 -4.36 6.21 12.44
C THR A 158 -3.75 5.84 11.10
N CYS A 159 -2.68 6.49 10.67
CA CYS A 159 -2.00 6.11 9.43
C CYS A 159 -1.44 4.67 9.46
N ALA A 160 -1.22 4.08 10.65
CA ALA A 160 -0.83 2.68 10.80
C ALA A 160 -2.03 1.72 10.76
N ILE A 161 -3.18 2.14 11.29
CA ILE A 161 -4.40 1.33 11.41
C ILE A 161 -5.55 2.15 10.84
N PRO A 162 -5.92 1.96 9.56
CA PRO A 162 -6.85 2.84 8.85
C PRO A 162 -8.34 2.55 9.17
N SER A 163 -8.63 2.11 10.40
CA SER A 163 -9.98 1.81 10.85
C SER A 163 -10.19 2.20 12.31
N GLY A 164 -11.43 2.55 12.65
CA GLY A 164 -11.83 2.87 14.01
C GLY A 164 -12.27 1.65 14.80
N THR A 165 -12.33 1.80 16.12
CA THR A 165 -12.95 0.82 17.02
C THR A 165 -13.85 1.54 18.01
N ILE A 166 -15.07 1.01 18.20
CA ILE A 166 -16.00 1.47 19.24
C ILE A 166 -16.21 0.32 20.23
N SER A 167 -16.08 0.62 21.52
CA SER A 167 -16.50 -0.28 22.60
C SER A 167 -17.67 0.36 23.36
N ILE A 168 -18.79 -0.36 23.43
CA ILE A 168 -19.97 0.03 24.21
C ILE A 168 -19.76 -0.39 25.67
N THR A 169 -20.21 0.41 26.64
CA THR A 169 -20.17 0.05 28.06
C THR A 169 -20.90 -1.28 28.27
N PRO A 170 -20.23 -2.31 28.81
CA PRO A 170 -20.82 -3.63 28.92
C PRO A 170 -21.99 -3.65 29.91
N GLN A 171 -23.04 -4.36 29.53
CA GLN A 171 -24.23 -4.65 30.34
C GLN A 171 -24.47 -6.17 30.34
N SER A 172 -25.02 -6.70 31.43
CA SER A 172 -25.34 -8.13 31.55
C SER A 172 -26.64 -8.46 30.82
N GLY A 173 -26.69 -9.63 30.15
CA GLY A 173 -27.92 -10.12 29.52
C GLY A 173 -28.37 -9.37 28.27
N VAL A 174 -27.48 -8.64 27.60
CA VAL A 174 -27.79 -7.88 26.37
C VAL A 174 -26.94 -8.29 25.18
N GLN A 175 -27.34 -7.84 23.99
CA GLN A 175 -26.57 -7.86 22.75
C GLN A 175 -26.43 -6.43 22.21
N TYR A 176 -25.37 -6.20 21.44
CA TYR A 176 -24.93 -4.88 20.98
C TYR A 176 -25.06 -4.76 19.47
N SER A 177 -25.34 -3.55 18.98
CA SER A 177 -25.36 -3.23 17.56
C SER A 177 -24.96 -1.78 17.29
N LEU A 178 -24.49 -1.51 16.09
CA LEU A 178 -24.24 -0.15 15.57
C LEU A 178 -25.23 0.29 14.48
N ASN A 179 -26.13 -0.59 14.06
CA ASN A 179 -27.09 -0.34 12.98
C ASN A 179 -28.55 -0.66 13.35
N GLY A 180 -28.78 -1.17 14.56
CA GLY A 180 -30.11 -1.49 15.08
C GLY A 180 -30.73 -2.77 14.51
N THR A 181 -30.05 -3.48 13.60
CA THR A 181 -30.58 -4.67 12.91
C THR A 181 -29.74 -5.92 13.16
N THR A 182 -28.41 -5.83 13.01
CA THR A 182 -27.49 -6.94 13.28
C THR A 182 -26.86 -6.77 14.65
N TYR A 183 -27.06 -7.75 15.53
CA TYR A 183 -26.57 -7.71 16.91
C TYR A 183 -25.58 -8.83 17.19
N GLN A 184 -24.63 -8.54 18.07
CA GLN A 184 -23.58 -9.45 18.52
C GLN A 184 -23.48 -9.44 20.05
N THR A 185 -22.92 -10.50 20.62
CA THR A 185 -22.67 -10.60 22.07
C THR A 185 -21.48 -9.76 22.52
N SER A 186 -20.47 -9.59 21.65
CA SER A 186 -19.35 -8.70 21.90
C SER A 186 -19.78 -7.24 21.90
N ASN A 187 -19.34 -6.48 22.90
CA ASN A 187 -19.57 -5.04 23.01
C ASN A 187 -18.56 -4.20 22.20
N THR A 188 -17.62 -4.84 21.50
CA THR A 188 -16.56 -4.16 20.75
C THR A 188 -16.71 -4.38 19.25
N PHE A 189 -16.61 -3.30 18.50
CA PHE A 189 -16.73 -3.25 17.04
C PHE A 189 -15.44 -2.68 16.47
N THR A 190 -14.69 -3.51 15.73
CA THR A 190 -13.43 -3.14 15.06
C THR A 190 -13.65 -2.98 13.56
N GLY A 191 -12.67 -2.39 12.85
CA GLY A 191 -12.73 -2.27 11.39
C GLY A 191 -13.75 -1.23 10.91
N LEU A 192 -14.10 -0.26 11.76
CA LEU A 192 -15.13 0.73 11.45
C LEU A 192 -14.60 1.80 10.48
N ALA A 193 -15.40 2.09 9.46
CA ALA A 193 -15.17 3.21 8.57
C ALA A 193 -15.50 4.55 9.27
N PRO A 194 -15.02 5.69 8.75
CA PRO A 194 -15.40 7.01 9.24
C PRO A 194 -16.91 7.23 9.13
N ASN A 195 -17.59 7.39 10.26
CA ASN A 195 -19.02 7.69 10.33
C ASN A 195 -19.44 8.09 11.75
N ASN A 196 -20.68 8.57 11.88
CA ASN A 196 -21.39 8.74 13.13
C ASN A 196 -22.24 7.50 13.40
N TYR A 197 -21.88 6.72 14.43
CA TYR A 197 -22.55 5.48 14.80
C TYR A 197 -23.56 5.72 15.94
N ILE A 198 -24.77 5.18 15.78
CA ILE A 198 -25.74 5.08 16.88
C ILE A 198 -25.53 3.74 17.57
N LEU A 199 -25.47 3.74 18.90
CA LEU A 199 -25.28 2.53 19.67
C LEU A 199 -26.63 1.94 20.04
N TYR A 200 -26.78 0.63 19.86
CA TYR A 200 -27.98 -0.09 20.23
C TYR A 200 -27.62 -1.20 21.21
N VAL A 201 -28.45 -1.35 22.24
CA VAL A 201 -28.45 -2.52 23.11
C VAL A 201 -29.84 -3.12 23.14
N ARG A 202 -29.91 -4.44 23.05
CA ARG A 202 -31.17 -5.19 23.17
C ARG A 202 -31.06 -6.29 24.21
N ASN A 203 -32.15 -6.60 24.90
CA ASN A 203 -32.18 -7.72 25.83
C ASN A 203 -32.02 -9.05 25.07
N SER A 204 -31.17 -9.94 25.56
CA SER A 204 -30.89 -11.24 24.90
C SER A 204 -32.06 -12.23 25.00
N ALA A 205 -32.93 -12.08 25.99
CA ALA A 205 -34.10 -12.93 26.20
C ALA A 205 -35.36 -12.38 25.53
N ASP A 206 -35.44 -11.07 25.30
CA ASP A 206 -36.56 -10.42 24.61
C ASP A 206 -36.06 -9.32 23.64
N ASN A 207 -36.04 -9.65 22.36
CA ASN A 207 -35.56 -8.75 21.31
C ASN A 207 -36.46 -7.51 21.11
N THR A 208 -37.67 -7.46 21.69
CA THR A 208 -38.51 -6.26 21.66
C THR A 208 -38.04 -5.20 22.65
N CYS A 209 -37.23 -5.58 23.64
CA CYS A 209 -36.57 -4.67 24.57
C CYS A 209 -35.28 -4.14 23.93
N SER A 210 -35.37 -3.04 23.18
CA SER A 210 -34.19 -2.37 22.61
C SER A 210 -34.18 -0.90 22.97
N VAL A 211 -32.98 -0.38 23.24
CA VAL A 211 -32.74 1.04 23.47
C VAL A 211 -31.52 1.48 22.67
N GLN A 212 -31.50 2.75 22.29
CA GLN A 212 -30.40 3.38 21.57
C GLN A 212 -29.73 4.47 22.40
N SER A 213 -28.50 4.83 22.06
CA SER A 213 -27.81 5.98 22.63
C SER A 213 -28.54 7.31 22.32
N THR A 214 -28.40 8.29 23.20
CA THR A 214 -29.00 9.64 23.02
C THR A 214 -28.28 10.49 21.98
N GLY A 215 -27.05 10.11 21.61
CA GLY A 215 -26.25 10.77 20.59
C GLY A 215 -25.44 9.74 19.79
N SER A 216 -24.84 10.23 18.70
CA SER A 216 -23.93 9.42 17.89
C SER A 216 -22.50 9.48 18.39
N VAL A 217 -21.76 8.43 18.07
CA VAL A 217 -20.34 8.26 18.35
C VAL A 217 -19.57 8.39 17.05
N THR A 218 -18.66 9.34 16.98
CA THR A 218 -17.96 9.66 15.73
C THR A 218 -16.64 8.90 15.63
N VAL A 219 -16.52 8.09 14.57
CA VAL A 219 -15.23 7.63 14.05
C VAL A 219 -14.78 8.64 13.00
N ASN A 220 -13.70 9.36 13.29
CA ASN A 220 -13.19 10.40 12.39
C ASN A 220 -12.62 9.80 11.09
N PRO A 221 -12.53 10.59 10.01
CA PRO A 221 -11.73 10.25 8.85
C PRO A 221 -10.27 9.95 9.22
N LEU A 222 -9.58 9.22 8.33
CA LEU A 222 -8.14 9.01 8.46
C LEU A 222 -7.42 10.37 8.61
N PRO A 223 -6.43 10.49 9.51
CA PRO A 223 -5.65 11.71 9.63
C PRO A 223 -5.06 12.12 8.27
N LEU A 224 -5.10 13.42 7.97
CA LEU A 224 -4.44 13.95 6.78
C LEU A 224 -2.94 13.62 6.85
N LEU A 225 -2.35 13.30 5.71
CA LEU A 225 -0.90 13.10 5.59
C LEU A 225 -0.16 14.45 5.58
N PRO A 226 1.14 14.48 5.92
CA PRO A 226 1.98 15.65 5.69
C PRO A 226 1.95 16.09 4.22
N SER A 227 2.13 17.38 3.96
CA SER A 227 2.30 17.88 2.59
C SER A 227 3.50 17.22 1.91
N THR A 228 3.37 16.96 0.60
CA THR A 228 4.44 16.39 -0.21
C THR A 228 5.73 17.21 -0.06
N PRO A 229 6.86 16.58 0.30
CA PRO A 229 8.11 17.31 0.48
C PRO A 229 8.59 17.88 -0.85
N THR A 230 8.95 19.16 -0.82
CA THR A 230 9.43 19.90 -2.00
C THR A 230 10.95 20.02 -1.92
N LEU A 231 11.63 19.63 -2.99
CA LEU A 231 13.07 19.78 -3.12
C LEU A 231 13.43 21.26 -3.30
N VAL A 232 14.33 21.79 -2.48
CA VAL A 232 14.81 23.18 -2.60
C VAL A 232 16.10 23.22 -3.39
N ARG A 233 17.08 22.40 -3.01
CA ARG A 233 18.41 22.42 -3.63
C ARG A 233 19.08 21.06 -3.55
N VAL A 234 19.87 20.77 -4.58
CA VAL A 234 20.80 19.64 -4.63
C VAL A 234 22.18 20.17 -4.95
N THR A 235 23.15 19.89 -4.10
CA THR A 235 24.56 20.23 -4.33
C THR A 235 25.29 18.96 -4.72
N GLN A 236 25.90 18.96 -5.91
CA GLN A 236 26.67 17.83 -6.41
C GLN A 236 28.10 17.84 -5.85
N PRO A 237 28.74 16.67 -5.68
CA PRO A 237 30.14 16.60 -5.27
C PRO A 237 31.06 17.23 -6.31
N THR A 238 32.16 17.77 -5.84
CA THR A 238 33.26 18.33 -6.64
C THR A 238 34.56 17.60 -6.30
N CYS A 239 35.62 17.80 -7.08
CA CYS A 239 36.93 17.22 -6.73
C CYS A 239 37.51 17.77 -5.41
N PHE A 240 37.06 18.95 -4.97
CA PHE A 240 37.47 19.57 -3.70
C PHE A 240 36.59 19.15 -2.52
N ILE A 241 35.32 18.83 -2.78
CA ILE A 241 34.34 18.41 -1.78
C ILE A 241 33.67 17.14 -2.31
N PRO A 242 34.15 15.95 -1.92
CA PRO A 242 33.76 14.69 -2.55
C PRO A 242 32.39 14.15 -2.10
N SER A 243 31.53 15.03 -1.59
CA SER A 243 30.21 14.69 -1.09
C SER A 243 29.16 15.70 -1.54
N GLY A 244 27.94 15.21 -1.76
CA GLY A 244 26.79 16.05 -2.10
C GLY A 244 25.95 16.43 -0.89
N SER A 245 24.97 17.30 -1.12
CA SER A 245 23.95 17.63 -0.13
C SER A 245 22.56 17.80 -0.75
N ILE A 246 21.52 17.53 0.05
CA ILE A 246 20.11 17.70 -0.32
C ILE A 246 19.45 18.61 0.72
N GLU A 247 18.72 19.61 0.23
CA GLU A 247 17.93 20.53 1.04
C GLU A 247 16.46 20.47 0.63
N ILE A 248 15.59 20.22 1.61
CA ILE A 248 14.14 20.09 1.45
C ILE A 248 13.47 21.34 2.07
N ALA A 249 12.35 21.77 1.51
CA ALA A 249 11.55 22.85 2.07
C ALA A 249 11.07 22.49 3.47
N THR A 250 11.22 23.41 4.42
CA THR A 250 10.80 23.19 5.80
C THR A 250 9.27 23.15 5.92
N GLN A 251 8.79 22.25 6.77
CA GLN A 251 7.40 22.04 7.13
C GLN A 251 7.29 21.93 8.66
N ALA A 252 6.17 22.40 9.21
CA ALA A 252 5.92 22.33 10.64
C ALA A 252 5.58 20.90 11.09
N ASN A 253 6.05 20.52 12.28
CA ASN A 253 5.72 19.24 12.94
C ASN A 253 6.08 17.97 12.17
N VAL A 254 7.06 18.03 11.26
CA VAL A 254 7.55 16.84 10.53
C VAL A 254 9.02 16.54 10.80
N GLN A 255 9.41 15.32 10.47
CA GLN A 255 10.79 14.89 10.30
C GLN A 255 11.02 14.51 8.83
N TYR A 256 12.25 14.64 8.37
CA TYR A 256 12.66 14.42 6.98
C TYR A 256 13.51 13.17 6.89
N SER A 257 13.43 12.48 5.75
CA SER A 257 14.30 11.35 5.41
C SER A 257 14.65 11.38 3.93
N ILE A 258 15.80 10.79 3.61
CA ILE A 258 16.25 10.47 2.25
C ILE A 258 16.39 8.95 2.04
N GLY A 259 15.86 8.13 2.97
CA GLY A 259 15.93 6.66 2.95
C GLY A 259 16.66 6.03 4.15
N SER A 260 17.49 6.80 4.87
CA SER A 260 18.34 6.33 5.98
C SER A 260 17.86 6.78 7.36
N GLY A 261 16.54 6.70 7.59
CA GLY A 261 15.91 7.16 8.84
C GLY A 261 15.51 8.63 8.83
N TYR A 262 14.88 9.10 9.90
CA TYR A 262 14.25 10.42 9.97
C TYR A 262 14.98 11.35 10.93
N GLN A 263 15.13 12.61 10.54
CA GLN A 263 15.75 13.68 11.34
C GLN A 263 14.92 14.97 11.30
N ASN A 264 15.09 15.86 12.27
CA ASN A 264 14.35 17.13 12.31
C ASN A 264 14.89 18.17 11.31
N SER A 265 16.17 18.05 10.92
CA SER A 265 16.78 18.94 9.93
C SER A 265 16.33 18.57 8.52
N ALA A 266 15.95 19.57 7.72
CA ALA A 266 15.61 19.41 6.31
C ALA A 266 16.86 19.37 5.39
N VAL A 267 18.07 19.43 5.96
CA VAL A 267 19.34 19.42 5.25
C VAL A 267 20.10 18.12 5.52
N PHE A 268 20.52 17.46 4.45
CA PHE A 268 21.32 16.25 4.45
C PHE A 268 22.67 16.52 3.80
N ASN A 269 23.74 16.40 4.58
CA ASN A 269 25.11 16.66 4.13
C ASN A 269 25.89 15.35 4.00
N ASN A 270 27.05 15.43 3.36
CA ASN A 270 28.00 14.31 3.23
C ASN A 270 27.43 13.09 2.51
N LEU A 271 26.61 13.34 1.48
CA LEU A 271 25.97 12.29 0.71
C LEU A 271 26.91 11.73 -0.35
N ALA A 272 26.97 10.40 -0.43
CA ALA A 272 27.67 9.71 -1.50
C ALA A 272 26.87 9.80 -2.82
N PRO A 273 27.50 9.52 -3.96
CA PRO A 273 26.77 9.34 -5.21
C PRO A 273 25.69 8.26 -5.10
N GLY A 274 24.49 8.57 -5.57
CA GLY A 274 23.35 7.68 -5.45
C GLY A 274 22.02 8.38 -5.69
N LYS A 275 20.96 7.56 -5.70
CA LYS A 275 19.58 8.02 -5.80
C LYS A 275 18.97 8.07 -4.40
N TYR A 276 18.25 9.15 -4.13
CA TYR A 276 17.65 9.45 -2.84
C TYR A 276 16.18 9.79 -3.01
N THR A 277 15.30 9.07 -2.32
CA THR A 277 13.88 9.40 -2.27
C THR A 277 13.61 10.22 -1.02
N ILE A 278 13.20 11.48 -1.21
CA ILE A 278 12.86 12.33 -0.08
C ILE A 278 11.49 11.92 0.50
N SER A 279 11.35 11.96 1.81
CA SER A 279 10.09 11.70 2.50
C SER A 279 9.99 12.51 3.78
N VAL A 280 8.75 12.74 4.22
CA VAL A 280 8.45 13.38 5.50
C VAL A 280 7.44 12.55 6.28
N ARG A 281 7.53 12.63 7.62
CA ARG A 281 6.54 12.06 8.53
C ARG A 281 6.21 13.03 9.66
N PHE A 282 5.02 12.96 10.23
CA PHE A 282 4.72 13.77 11.43
C PHE A 282 5.54 13.31 12.64
N THR A 283 5.92 14.26 13.50
CA THR A 283 6.65 13.99 14.75
C THR A 283 5.79 13.26 15.78
N ASN A 284 4.49 13.58 15.85
CA ASN A 284 3.53 12.98 16.78
C ASN A 284 2.78 11.76 16.20
N SER A 285 2.97 11.45 14.92
CA SER A 285 2.35 10.30 14.25
C SER A 285 3.28 9.73 13.19
N ILE A 286 4.27 8.95 13.64
CA ILE A 286 5.39 8.49 12.82
C ILE A 286 5.00 7.54 11.67
N ALA A 287 3.79 6.99 11.70
CA ALA A 287 3.26 6.14 10.63
C ALA A 287 2.68 6.96 9.46
N CYS A 288 2.41 8.25 9.66
CA CYS A 288 1.92 9.14 8.60
C CYS A 288 3.10 9.64 7.77
N ILE A 289 3.40 8.93 6.68
CA ILE A 289 4.54 9.19 5.80
C ILE A 289 4.04 9.66 4.43
N THR A 290 4.66 10.73 3.92
CA THR A 290 4.45 11.21 2.55
C THR A 290 5.78 11.12 1.79
N LEU A 291 5.77 10.43 0.65
CA LEU A 291 6.92 10.37 -0.26
C LEU A 291 6.91 11.59 -1.20
N GLY A 292 8.09 12.13 -1.48
CA GLY A 292 8.31 13.14 -2.51
C GLY A 292 9.06 12.57 -3.71
N SER A 293 9.66 13.46 -4.49
CA SER A 293 10.41 13.09 -5.69
C SER A 293 11.74 12.41 -5.38
N GLU A 294 12.15 11.48 -6.25
CA GLU A 294 13.52 10.97 -6.28
C GLU A 294 14.47 12.07 -6.80
N THR A 295 15.65 12.17 -6.20
CA THR A 295 16.74 13.03 -6.67
C THR A 295 18.05 12.25 -6.69
N THR A 296 19.03 12.71 -7.47
CA THR A 296 20.30 12.02 -7.68
C THR A 296 21.47 12.90 -7.26
N ILE A 297 22.35 12.35 -6.43
CA ILE A 297 23.73 12.82 -6.29
C ILE A 297 24.57 12.06 -7.31
N ASN A 298 25.06 12.76 -8.31
CA ASN A 298 25.89 12.21 -9.36
C ASN A 298 27.28 11.88 -8.80
N ALA A 299 27.90 10.85 -9.36
CA ALA A 299 29.32 10.63 -9.10
C ALA A 299 30.14 11.79 -9.66
N ILE A 300 31.26 12.10 -9.01
CA ILE A 300 32.29 12.92 -9.64
C ILE A 300 32.62 12.24 -10.96
N PRO A 301 32.61 12.95 -12.11
CA PRO A 301 32.93 12.37 -13.39
C PRO A 301 34.24 11.58 -13.30
N PRO A 302 34.34 10.42 -13.98
CA PRO A 302 35.61 9.72 -14.10
C PRO A 302 36.68 10.69 -14.60
N GLN A 303 37.93 10.48 -14.14
CA GLN A 303 39.07 11.36 -14.42
C GLN A 303 39.08 11.80 -15.88
N ILE A 304 39.30 13.09 -16.12
CA ILE A 304 39.38 13.68 -17.45
C ILE A 304 40.47 12.94 -18.23
N GLN A 305 40.14 12.33 -19.36
CA GLN A 305 41.09 11.60 -20.19
C GLN A 305 41.14 12.20 -21.58
N PHE A 306 42.32 12.62 -22.00
CA PHE A 306 42.57 13.14 -23.33
C PHE A 306 43.89 12.61 -23.87
N GLU A 307 44.02 12.68 -25.19
CA GLU A 307 45.29 12.56 -25.89
C GLU A 307 45.59 13.85 -26.63
N THR A 308 46.86 14.14 -26.83
CA THR A 308 47.30 15.30 -27.62
C THR A 308 47.84 14.79 -28.95
N THR A 309 47.25 15.24 -30.06
CA THR A 309 47.74 14.94 -31.41
C THR A 309 48.41 16.17 -32.00
N ALA A 310 49.51 15.97 -32.72
CA ALA A 310 50.15 17.02 -33.50
C ALA A 310 49.69 16.95 -34.96
N ASP A 311 49.45 18.12 -35.57
CA ASP A 311 49.15 18.23 -37.00
C ASP A 311 49.80 19.48 -37.62
N CYS A 312 49.99 19.44 -38.94
CA CYS A 312 50.62 20.46 -39.75
C CYS A 312 49.64 20.91 -40.85
N GLU A 313 48.88 21.96 -40.59
CA GLU A 313 47.99 22.58 -41.57
C GLU A 313 48.55 23.93 -42.00
N ASN A 314 48.59 24.21 -43.31
CA ASN A 314 49.02 25.51 -43.86
C ASN A 314 50.41 26.02 -43.39
N LYS A 315 51.33 25.11 -43.04
CA LYS A 315 52.68 25.38 -42.47
C LYS A 315 52.68 25.81 -40.99
N GLU A 316 51.56 25.68 -40.29
CA GLU A 316 51.47 25.89 -38.85
C GLU A 316 51.45 24.53 -38.13
N TYR A 317 52.34 24.38 -37.14
CA TYR A 317 52.40 23.18 -36.31
C TYR A 317 51.46 23.38 -35.11
N THR A 318 50.40 22.57 -35.04
CA THR A 318 49.39 22.68 -34.01
C THR A 318 49.34 21.43 -33.14
N LEU A 319 49.07 21.62 -31.86
CA LEU A 319 48.76 20.56 -30.91
C LEU A 319 47.27 20.63 -30.59
N THR A 320 46.56 19.52 -30.70
CA THR A 320 45.13 19.44 -30.45
C THR A 320 44.83 18.40 -29.37
N ALA A 321 44.09 18.81 -28.36
CA ALA A 321 43.60 17.95 -27.29
C ALA A 321 42.28 17.26 -27.71
N ASN A 322 42.30 15.94 -27.76
CA ASN A 322 41.15 15.11 -28.11
C ASN A 322 40.65 14.34 -26.89
N ALA A 323 39.34 14.48 -26.60
CA ALA A 323 38.72 13.75 -25.50
C ALA A 323 38.66 12.25 -25.80
N LEU A 324 39.27 11.43 -24.94
CA LEU A 324 39.21 9.97 -25.06
C LEU A 324 37.85 9.47 -24.58
N LEU A 325 37.19 8.61 -25.38
CA LEU A 325 35.92 7.96 -25.04
C LEU A 325 34.82 8.94 -24.56
N ARG A 326 34.86 10.20 -25.01
CA ARG A 326 33.96 11.27 -24.53
C ARG A 326 34.00 11.44 -23.00
N SER A 327 35.18 11.30 -22.40
CA SER A 327 35.40 11.45 -20.95
C SER A 327 35.00 12.83 -20.40
N TYR A 328 34.95 13.86 -21.25
CA TYR A 328 34.41 15.18 -20.95
C TYR A 328 33.73 15.80 -22.18
N ASP A 329 32.89 16.81 -21.95
CA ASP A 329 32.33 17.69 -22.98
C ASP A 329 33.27 18.88 -23.21
N PRO A 330 33.82 19.08 -24.43
CA PRO A 330 34.70 20.21 -24.75
C PRO A 330 34.12 21.59 -24.45
N ASN A 331 32.79 21.73 -24.42
CA ASN A 331 32.13 23.01 -24.11
C ASN A 331 32.04 23.31 -22.61
N ASN A 332 32.39 22.34 -21.77
CA ASN A 332 32.22 22.40 -20.32
C ASN A 332 33.53 22.15 -19.56
N VAL A 333 34.64 22.44 -20.23
CA VAL A 333 35.99 22.41 -19.68
C VAL A 333 36.73 23.69 -20.06
N SER A 334 37.75 24.04 -19.29
CA SER A 334 38.76 25.02 -19.69
C SER A 334 40.08 24.33 -19.99
N TYR A 335 40.80 24.85 -20.98
CA TYR A 335 42.12 24.38 -21.39
C TYR A 335 43.18 25.38 -20.98
N GLN A 336 44.32 24.91 -20.47
CA GLN A 336 45.48 25.74 -20.17
C GLN A 336 46.74 25.05 -20.65
N TRP A 337 47.46 25.70 -21.57
CA TRP A 337 48.74 25.26 -22.09
C TRP A 337 49.85 26.05 -21.42
N LYS A 338 50.86 25.35 -20.91
CA LYS A 338 52.07 25.93 -20.32
C LYS A 338 53.32 25.46 -21.03
N ASP A 339 54.32 26.34 -21.10
CA ASP A 339 55.67 25.94 -21.47
C ASP A 339 56.36 25.19 -20.31
N LYS A 340 57.56 24.65 -20.58
CA LYS A 340 58.39 23.95 -19.58
C LYS A 340 58.72 24.77 -18.33
N VAL A 341 58.68 26.10 -18.41
CA VAL A 341 58.99 27.02 -17.30
C VAL A 341 57.72 27.37 -16.50
N GLY A 342 56.55 26.97 -16.99
CA GLY A 342 55.24 27.17 -16.35
C GLY A 342 54.51 28.42 -16.82
N ASN A 343 55.02 29.14 -17.82
CA ASN A 343 54.33 30.30 -18.39
C ASN A 343 53.14 29.83 -19.21
N ILE A 344 52.03 30.56 -19.13
CA ILE A 344 50.84 30.27 -19.91
C ILE A 344 51.07 30.71 -21.36
N VAL A 345 50.99 29.77 -22.29
CA VAL A 345 51.18 29.99 -23.73
C VAL A 345 49.88 29.84 -24.53
N GLY A 346 48.82 29.34 -23.90
CA GLY A 346 47.49 29.24 -24.50
C GLY A 346 46.42 28.97 -23.44
N THR A 347 45.21 29.49 -23.65
CA THR A 347 44.08 29.30 -22.72
C THR A 347 42.78 29.14 -23.49
N ASN A 348 41.83 28.38 -22.92
CA ASN A 348 40.45 28.23 -23.39
C ASN A 348 40.32 27.77 -24.86
N SER A 349 41.34 27.07 -25.35
CA SER A 349 41.35 26.43 -26.66
C SER A 349 41.91 25.02 -26.52
N ASN A 350 41.24 24.05 -27.13
CA ASN A 350 41.75 22.70 -27.24
C ASN A 350 42.91 22.60 -28.24
N VAL A 351 43.17 23.66 -29.02
CA VAL A 351 44.27 23.76 -29.99
C VAL A 351 45.30 24.80 -29.52
N LEU A 352 46.58 24.42 -29.60
CA LEU A 352 47.73 25.31 -29.42
C LEU A 352 48.53 25.38 -30.73
N ASN A 353 48.66 26.57 -31.32
CA ASN A 353 49.59 26.80 -32.44
C ASN A 353 51.01 27.00 -31.90
N VAL A 354 51.85 25.98 -32.01
CA VAL A 354 53.22 26.00 -31.50
C VAL A 354 54.12 26.92 -32.34
N THR A 355 53.86 26.99 -33.65
CA THR A 355 54.60 27.90 -34.54
C THR A 355 54.45 29.35 -34.09
N ASP A 356 53.24 29.78 -33.71
CA ASP A 356 52.98 31.13 -33.20
C ASP A 356 53.64 31.37 -31.84
N VAL A 357 53.54 30.39 -30.93
CA VAL A 357 54.16 30.47 -29.60
C VAL A 357 55.68 30.66 -29.74
N ILE A 358 56.33 29.89 -30.62
CA ILE A 358 57.77 30.01 -30.89
C ILE A 358 58.11 31.34 -31.58
N ALA A 359 57.32 31.77 -32.57
CA ALA A 359 57.54 33.03 -33.28
C ALA A 359 57.40 34.26 -32.35
N SER A 360 56.53 34.17 -31.35
CA SER A 360 56.34 35.21 -30.33
C SER A 360 57.43 35.22 -29.25
N ASN A 361 58.34 34.24 -29.24
CA ASN A 361 59.38 34.15 -28.23
C ASN A 361 60.50 35.20 -28.47
N PRO A 362 60.66 36.22 -27.60
CA PRO A 362 61.59 37.33 -27.80
C PRO A 362 63.07 36.92 -27.75
N SER A 363 63.39 35.70 -27.31
CA SER A 363 64.76 35.17 -27.25
C SER A 363 65.27 34.59 -28.58
N GLY A 364 64.41 34.47 -29.60
CA GLY A 364 64.79 34.19 -31.00
C GLY A 364 65.41 32.82 -31.31
N GLN A 365 65.75 32.02 -30.30
CA GLN A 365 66.38 30.71 -30.47
C GLN A 365 65.69 29.66 -29.59
N VAL A 366 64.84 28.86 -30.22
CA VAL A 366 64.19 27.71 -29.57
C VAL A 366 65.01 26.45 -29.82
N VAL A 367 65.38 25.76 -28.75
CA VAL A 367 66.11 24.49 -28.79
C VAL A 367 65.10 23.36 -28.59
N PHE A 368 65.00 22.48 -29.58
CA PHE A 368 64.19 21.27 -29.49
C PHE A 368 64.98 20.12 -28.81
N PRO A 369 64.31 19.19 -28.11
CA PRO A 369 62.86 19.12 -27.90
C PRO A 369 62.34 20.15 -26.90
N VAL A 370 61.13 20.66 -27.15
CA VAL A 370 60.38 21.49 -26.19
C VAL A 370 59.22 20.70 -25.60
N THR A 371 58.93 20.94 -24.33
CA THR A 371 57.82 20.29 -23.62
C THR A 371 56.74 21.31 -23.30
N TYR A 372 55.50 20.98 -23.61
CA TYR A 372 54.33 21.72 -23.19
C TYR A 372 53.47 20.86 -22.26
N THR A 373 52.90 21.48 -21.23
CA THR A 373 51.93 20.84 -20.34
C THR A 373 50.54 21.36 -20.67
N LEU A 374 49.61 20.46 -20.97
CA LEU A 374 48.19 20.77 -21.08
C LEU A 374 47.48 20.38 -19.79
N THR A 375 46.75 21.32 -19.19
CA THR A 375 45.78 21.08 -18.12
C THR A 375 44.35 21.28 -18.65
N VAL A 376 43.49 20.30 -18.42
CA VAL A 376 42.06 20.37 -18.73
C VAL A 376 41.28 20.34 -17.41
N THR A 377 40.43 21.35 -17.20
CA THR A 377 39.65 21.54 -15.96
C THR A 377 38.15 21.51 -16.24
N SER A 378 37.38 20.71 -15.52
CA SER A 378 35.91 20.72 -15.61
C SER A 378 35.31 21.96 -14.95
N LEU A 379 34.47 22.69 -15.69
CA LEU A 379 33.79 23.88 -15.17
C LEU A 379 32.70 23.52 -14.14
N ASN A 380 32.15 22.31 -14.21
CA ASN A 380 31.09 21.85 -13.29
C ASN A 380 31.63 21.33 -11.96
N THR A 381 32.76 20.62 -11.98
CA THR A 381 33.27 19.91 -10.80
C THR A 381 34.62 20.43 -10.30
N GLY A 382 35.28 21.31 -11.05
CA GLY A 382 36.62 21.80 -10.75
C GLY A 382 37.71 20.74 -10.82
N CYS A 383 37.41 19.53 -11.31
CA CYS A 383 38.39 18.46 -11.48
C CYS A 383 39.37 18.80 -12.61
N GLU A 384 40.65 18.56 -12.39
CA GLU A 384 41.70 18.86 -13.38
C GLU A 384 42.52 17.62 -13.72
N THR A 385 42.99 17.53 -14.95
CA THR A 385 43.99 16.53 -15.36
C THR A 385 45.02 17.20 -16.26
N SER A 386 46.29 16.86 -16.04
CA SER A 386 47.42 17.40 -16.81
C SER A 386 48.16 16.30 -17.55
N SER A 387 48.68 16.63 -18.72
CA SER A 387 49.54 15.76 -19.53
C SER A 387 50.61 16.59 -20.23
N ASP A 388 51.81 16.01 -20.34
CA ASP A 388 52.94 16.63 -21.05
C ASP A 388 53.01 16.11 -22.48
N VAL A 389 53.33 17.00 -23.41
CA VAL A 389 53.60 16.70 -24.81
C VAL A 389 54.98 17.23 -25.20
N ILE A 390 55.77 16.37 -25.85
CA ILE A 390 57.11 16.69 -26.33
C ILE A 390 57.03 17.00 -27.83
N VAL A 391 57.54 18.16 -28.22
CA VAL A 391 57.62 18.60 -29.62
C VAL A 391 59.09 18.57 -30.03
N GLU A 392 59.41 17.74 -31.03
CA GLU A 392 60.76 17.54 -31.56
C GLU A 392 61.11 18.53 -32.69
N SER A 393 60.11 19.04 -33.42
CA SER A 393 60.25 20.07 -34.46
C SER A 393 58.88 20.67 -34.82
N VAL A 394 58.87 21.88 -35.38
CA VAL A 394 57.67 22.57 -35.91
C VAL A 394 57.67 22.71 -37.45
N TYR A 395 58.61 22.06 -38.15
CA TYR A 395 58.75 22.18 -39.61
C TYR A 395 57.84 21.21 -40.37
N CYS A 396 56.89 21.76 -41.11
CA CYS A 396 55.86 20.98 -41.82
C CYS A 396 56.26 20.49 -43.24
N ASN A 397 57.34 20.99 -43.85
CA ASN A 397 57.73 20.63 -45.24
C ASN A 397 59.24 20.55 -45.46
N ILE A 398 59.67 19.60 -46.31
CA ILE A 398 61.04 19.53 -46.87
C ILE A 398 61.06 20.38 -48.16
N GLN A 399 62.09 21.21 -48.36
CA GLN A 399 62.24 22.03 -49.57
C GLN A 399 62.23 21.16 -50.85
N LYS A 400 61.52 21.63 -51.88
CA LYS A 400 61.41 20.93 -53.18
C LYS A 400 62.40 21.44 -54.23
N GLY A 401 63.13 22.51 -53.95
CA GLY A 401 64.17 23.00 -54.84
C GLY A 401 65.08 24.03 -54.18
N ILE A 402 66.26 24.20 -54.77
CA ILE A 402 67.27 25.20 -54.39
C ILE A 402 67.77 25.93 -55.63
N SER A 403 68.20 27.17 -55.45
CA SER A 403 68.77 28.06 -56.46
C SER A 403 70.07 28.67 -55.93
N PRO A 404 71.21 27.96 -56.01
CA PRO A 404 72.48 28.39 -55.45
C PRO A 404 73.12 29.50 -56.32
N ASP A 405 72.61 30.72 -56.19
CA ASP A 405 73.06 31.91 -56.92
C ASP A 405 73.74 32.95 -56.00
N GLY A 406 73.75 32.70 -54.69
CA GLY A 406 74.38 33.55 -53.69
C GLY A 406 73.54 34.77 -53.31
N ASN A 407 72.25 34.80 -53.68
CA ASN A 407 71.34 35.90 -53.34
C ASN A 407 70.79 35.82 -51.90
N GLY A 408 71.11 34.76 -51.16
CA GLY A 408 70.69 34.49 -49.79
C GLY A 408 69.36 33.73 -49.68
N SER A 409 68.68 33.43 -50.80
CA SER A 409 67.37 32.78 -50.85
C SER A 409 67.45 31.44 -51.56
N ASN A 410 67.06 30.37 -50.85
CA ASN A 410 67.10 28.99 -51.35
C ASN A 410 68.48 28.56 -51.89
N ASP A 411 69.57 29.17 -51.41
CA ASP A 411 70.93 28.81 -51.80
C ASP A 411 71.32 27.40 -51.33
N PHE A 412 70.75 26.99 -50.21
CA PHE A 412 71.06 25.74 -49.53
C PHE A 412 69.80 24.91 -49.30
N PHE A 413 69.97 23.59 -49.26
CA PHE A 413 68.93 22.68 -48.82
C PHE A 413 68.90 22.64 -47.30
N ASP A 414 68.10 23.54 -46.72
CA ASP A 414 68.03 23.79 -45.29
C ASP A 414 67.14 22.79 -44.57
N LEU A 415 67.76 21.95 -43.74
CA LEU A 415 67.15 20.97 -42.86
C LEU A 415 67.58 21.18 -41.40
N ARG A 416 68.10 22.38 -41.03
CA ARG A 416 68.73 22.66 -39.73
C ARG A 416 67.87 22.33 -38.51
N LEU A 417 66.56 22.33 -38.68
CA LEU A 417 65.57 22.19 -37.61
C LEU A 417 64.81 20.86 -37.70
N MET A 418 65.36 19.88 -38.43
CA MET A 418 64.79 18.56 -38.60
C MET A 418 65.61 17.43 -37.94
N ASP A 419 66.64 17.74 -37.16
CA ASP A 419 67.51 16.76 -36.46
C ASP A 419 68.01 15.61 -37.38
N VAL A 420 68.63 16.01 -38.49
CA VAL A 420 69.09 15.09 -39.53
C VAL A 420 70.40 14.44 -39.12
N LYS A 421 70.34 13.14 -38.86
CA LYS A 421 71.52 12.29 -38.63
C LYS A 421 72.40 12.24 -39.87
N LYS A 422 71.81 12.11 -41.05
CA LYS A 422 72.54 11.99 -42.32
C LYS A 422 71.67 12.37 -43.52
N LEU A 423 72.26 13.08 -44.47
CA LEU A 423 71.69 13.33 -45.79
C LEU A 423 72.52 12.63 -46.86
N GLU A 424 71.85 11.93 -47.76
CA GLU A 424 72.42 11.42 -49.00
C GLU A 424 71.62 11.92 -50.20
N ILE A 425 72.31 12.30 -51.27
CA ILE A 425 71.69 12.80 -52.50
C ILE A 425 72.18 11.99 -53.70
N PHE A 426 71.25 11.63 -54.57
CA PHE A 426 71.43 10.78 -55.72
C PHE A 426 70.99 11.50 -56.99
N ASN A 427 71.68 11.25 -58.09
CA ASN A 427 71.22 11.70 -59.41
C ASN A 427 70.11 10.77 -59.95
N ARG A 428 69.58 11.11 -61.13
CA ARG A 428 68.51 10.34 -61.80
C ARG A 428 68.84 8.88 -62.13
N TYR A 429 70.12 8.49 -62.08
CA TYR A 429 70.58 7.12 -62.33
C TYR A 429 70.76 6.32 -61.04
N GLY A 430 70.38 6.88 -59.88
CA GLY A 430 70.57 6.25 -58.58
C GLY A 430 72.02 6.29 -58.08
N ILE A 431 72.89 7.08 -58.71
CA ILE A 431 74.27 7.24 -58.27
C ILE A 431 74.32 8.33 -57.19
N LYS A 432 74.89 8.00 -56.04
CA LYS A 432 75.12 8.95 -54.94
C LYS A 432 76.12 10.02 -55.38
N VAL A 433 75.67 11.26 -55.36
CA VAL A 433 76.46 12.44 -55.74
C VAL A 433 76.91 13.27 -54.55
N TYR A 434 76.18 13.22 -53.42
CA TYR A 434 76.53 13.92 -52.19
C TYR A 434 76.14 13.08 -50.97
N SER A 435 76.87 13.22 -49.86
CA SER A 435 76.58 12.59 -48.58
C SER A 435 77.22 13.39 -47.46
N GLN A 436 76.46 13.59 -46.37
CA GLN A 436 76.91 14.33 -45.21
C GLN A 436 76.25 13.76 -43.95
N ASN A 437 77.06 13.50 -42.91
CA ASN A 437 76.57 13.16 -41.57
C ASN A 437 76.34 14.45 -40.77
N ASN A 438 75.42 14.40 -39.80
CA ASN A 438 74.99 15.54 -38.99
C ASN A 438 74.65 16.74 -39.90
N TYR A 439 73.77 16.48 -40.86
CA TYR A 439 73.42 17.45 -41.88
C TYR A 439 72.52 18.53 -41.29
N SER A 440 72.71 19.77 -41.73
CA SER A 440 71.96 20.94 -41.32
C SER A 440 71.51 21.68 -42.58
N ASP A 441 72.42 22.37 -43.27
CA ASP A 441 72.15 23.20 -44.46
C ASP A 441 73.35 23.22 -45.43
N GLN A 442 74.23 22.22 -45.41
CA GLN A 442 75.52 22.31 -46.10
C GLN A 442 75.43 22.12 -47.63
N TRP A 443 74.34 21.58 -48.16
CA TRP A 443 74.22 21.27 -49.58
C TRP A 443 73.67 22.46 -50.37
N ASN A 444 74.49 22.99 -51.27
CA ASN A 444 74.16 24.06 -52.21
C ASN A 444 74.29 23.57 -53.66
N GLY A 445 73.99 22.30 -53.92
CA GLY A 445 74.07 21.73 -55.26
C GLY A 445 75.48 21.34 -55.70
N GLN A 446 76.35 20.98 -54.76
CA GLN A 446 77.69 20.45 -55.00
C GLN A 446 77.75 18.92 -54.83
N SER A 447 78.71 18.27 -55.48
CA SER A 447 79.02 16.85 -55.28
C SER A 447 79.84 16.65 -53.99
N SER A 448 80.02 15.40 -53.54
CA SER A 448 80.94 15.08 -52.43
C SER A 448 82.40 15.47 -52.70
N LYS A 449 82.76 15.80 -53.95
CA LYS A 449 84.09 16.32 -54.32
C LYS A 449 84.15 17.85 -54.36
N GLY A 450 83.04 18.52 -54.07
CA GLY A 450 82.91 19.99 -54.16
C GLY A 450 82.65 20.52 -55.56
N GLU A 451 82.42 19.65 -56.55
CA GLU A 451 82.11 20.06 -57.92
C GLU A 451 80.65 20.46 -58.07
N ASP A 452 80.38 21.51 -58.84
CA ASP A 452 79.04 21.97 -59.11
C ASP A 452 78.21 20.95 -59.91
N LEU A 453 77.07 20.56 -59.35
CA LEU A 453 76.12 19.67 -60.00
C LEU A 453 75.27 20.45 -61.02
N PRO A 454 74.96 19.86 -62.19
CA PRO A 454 74.12 20.49 -63.20
C PRO A 454 72.68 20.67 -62.72
N SER A 455 71.95 21.62 -63.31
CA SER A 455 70.53 21.80 -63.01
C SER A 455 69.73 20.56 -63.38
N ALA A 456 69.13 19.92 -62.39
CA ALA A 456 68.37 18.68 -62.54
C ALA A 456 67.57 18.37 -61.27
N THR A 457 66.66 17.40 -61.38
CA THR A 457 66.07 16.75 -60.21
C THR A 457 67.06 15.76 -59.62
N TYR A 458 67.31 15.91 -58.33
CA TYR A 458 68.05 14.97 -57.49
C TYR A 458 67.09 14.30 -56.52
N TYR A 459 67.49 13.13 -56.01
CA TYR A 459 66.72 12.36 -55.05
C TYR A 459 67.46 12.33 -53.73
N TYR A 460 66.77 12.54 -52.62
CA TYR A 460 67.39 12.51 -51.30
C TYR A 460 66.95 11.28 -50.49
N VAL A 461 67.82 10.87 -49.58
CA VAL A 461 67.51 10.02 -48.44
C VAL A 461 67.97 10.78 -47.20
N ILE A 462 67.04 11.10 -46.32
CA ILE A 462 67.28 11.79 -45.06
C ILE A 462 67.09 10.76 -43.95
N GLU A 463 68.16 10.42 -43.25
CA GLU A 463 68.10 9.66 -42.01
C GLU A 463 67.99 10.65 -40.84
N PHE A 464 66.94 10.53 -40.03
CA PHE A 464 66.77 11.30 -38.80
C PHE A 464 67.32 10.53 -37.60
N ASN A 465 67.68 11.24 -36.53
CA ASN A 465 68.05 10.58 -35.27
C ASN A 465 66.88 9.82 -34.63
N SER A 466 65.63 10.18 -34.97
CA SER A 466 64.40 9.47 -34.58
C SER A 466 64.21 8.10 -35.26
N GLY A 467 64.99 7.80 -36.31
CA GLY A 467 65.15 6.44 -36.85
C GLY A 467 64.45 6.13 -38.18
N GLU A 468 63.33 6.77 -38.53
CA GLU A 468 62.65 6.53 -39.82
C GLU A 468 63.24 7.40 -40.94
N PRO A 469 63.83 6.84 -42.01
CA PRO A 469 64.35 7.65 -43.10
C PRO A 469 63.23 8.20 -44.00
N LYS A 470 63.33 9.46 -44.44
CA LYS A 470 62.47 10.03 -45.49
C LYS A 470 63.21 10.09 -46.81
N THR A 471 62.52 9.71 -47.88
CA THR A 471 63.01 9.85 -49.25
C THR A 471 62.16 10.83 -50.03
N GLY A 472 62.73 11.38 -51.10
CA GLY A 472 62.01 12.32 -51.94
C GLY A 472 62.92 12.89 -53.02
N TRP A 473 62.51 14.02 -53.58
CA TRP A 473 63.25 14.71 -54.63
C TRP A 473 63.42 16.18 -54.31
N ILE A 474 64.50 16.74 -54.85
CA ILE A 474 64.82 18.17 -54.78
C ILE A 474 65.32 18.63 -56.14
N TYR A 475 64.81 19.76 -56.61
CA TYR A 475 65.21 20.33 -57.88
C TYR A 475 66.32 21.36 -57.69
N LEU A 476 67.47 21.11 -58.30
CA LEU A 476 68.59 22.06 -58.32
C LEU A 476 68.47 22.95 -59.57
N ILE A 477 68.36 24.25 -59.38
CA ILE A 477 68.34 25.26 -60.44
C ILE A 477 69.68 25.98 -60.43
N ARG A 478 70.31 26.09 -61.61
CA ARG A 478 71.42 27.01 -61.83
C ARG A 478 71.09 27.86 -63.03
N GLU A 479 71.22 29.18 -62.90
CA GLU A 479 71.20 30.04 -64.07
C GLU A 479 72.43 29.74 -64.92
N LYS A 480 72.23 29.53 -66.22
CA LYS A 480 73.36 29.48 -67.16
C LYS A 480 73.91 30.89 -67.28
N GLN A 481 75.15 31.12 -66.84
CA GLN A 481 75.94 32.26 -67.29
C GLN A 481 76.34 32.10 -68.76
#